data_AF-A0A352FTB7-F1
#
_entry.id   AF-A0A352FTB7-F1
#
_cell.length_a   1.000
_cell.length_b   1.000
_cell.length_c   1.000
_cell.angle_alpha   90.00
_cell.angle_beta   90.00
_cell.angle_gamma   90.00
#
_symmetry.space_group_name_H-M   'P 1'
#
loop_
_entity.id
_entity.type
_entity.pdbx_description
1 polymer ?
#
loop_
_entity_poly.entity_id
_entity_poly.type
_entity_poly.pdbx_seq_one_letter_code
_entity_poly.pdbx_strand_id
1 'polypeptide(L)'
;MENEFINPNGGTGEVVAAQKPRRPSNIWLIVVASLFIIVPFLTWYLTWFGRGLSDDDIAKYLVDENNPRHMQHALLQVEERMERENGSATKFYPQIVAASKSSIPEVRKTAAWVMGQDNKSEDFHRALVDLLKDTEPLVRRNAALQLVSFGDASGRPELRAMLQPFEAKCPIAGTIVSLLPVGSSIRGGAMLAKIRDASNNLYEFRSPVDGKITSAPAGTSASPLLKEGNQITANQTVAWLNPDRTTMLDALRALAYVGTKDDLPLVESSVQIDASGETAGQAALTNKMIGNRSTTSP
;
A
#
# COMPACT_ATOMS: atom_id res chain seq x y z
N MET A 1 95.50 60.57 32.69
CA MET A 1 94.79 60.15 33.92
C MET A 1 93.69 59.21 33.48
N GLU A 2 94.00 57.92 33.55
CA GLU A 2 93.04 56.82 33.46
C GLU A 2 92.06 56.92 34.64
N ASN A 3 90.79 56.57 34.40
CA ASN A 3 90.25 55.34 34.99
C ASN A 3 88.90 55.03 34.36
N GLU A 4 89.02 54.17 33.35
CA GLU A 4 88.01 53.38 32.69
C GLU A 4 87.57 52.25 33.65
N PHE A 5 86.28 52.19 33.98
CA PHE A 5 85.65 50.98 34.50
C PHE A 5 84.58 50.54 33.51
N ILE A 6 85.05 49.77 32.54
CA ILE A 6 84.30 48.95 31.60
C ILE A 6 83.69 47.76 32.36
N ASN A 7 82.36 47.63 32.31
CA ASN A 7 81.76 46.53 31.56
C ASN A 7 80.37 46.95 31.06
N PRO A 8 80.30 47.59 29.88
CA PRO A 8 79.10 48.17 29.33
C PRO A 8 78.35 47.09 28.54
N ASN A 9 77.61 46.24 29.27
CA ASN A 9 76.43 45.48 28.84
C ASN A 9 76.30 44.16 29.64
N GLY A 10 75.82 44.26 30.89
CA GLY A 10 75.01 43.20 31.51
C GLY A 10 73.59 43.17 30.93
N GLY A 11 73.47 43.30 29.61
CA GLY A 11 72.20 43.36 28.89
C GLY A 11 71.64 41.96 28.65
N THR A 12 71.11 41.31 29.69
CA THR A 12 70.23 40.14 29.53
C THR A 12 68.79 40.59 29.71
N GLY A 13 68.18 40.97 28.59
CA GLY A 13 66.78 41.36 28.54
C GLY A 13 66.28 41.45 27.11
N GLU A 14 66.64 40.49 26.25
CA GLU A 14 65.91 40.26 25.01
C GLU A 14 64.48 39.83 25.41
N VAL A 15 63.56 40.79 25.51
CA VAL A 15 62.12 40.49 25.46
C VAL A 15 61.81 40.16 24.00
N VAL A 16 62.10 38.92 23.62
CA VAL A 16 61.60 38.34 22.38
C VAL A 16 60.08 38.34 22.51
N ALA A 17 59.44 39.34 21.90
CA ALA A 17 57.99 39.34 21.73
C ALA A 17 57.63 38.16 20.82
N ALA A 18 57.30 37.02 21.44
CA ALA A 18 56.86 35.83 20.75
C ALA A 18 55.65 36.19 19.88
N GLN A 19 55.85 36.19 18.56
CA GLN A 19 54.76 36.30 17.60
C GLN A 19 53.81 35.14 17.86
N LYS A 20 52.60 35.45 18.34
CA LYS A 20 51.55 34.46 18.59
C LYS A 20 51.27 33.77 17.25
N PRO A 21 51.49 32.45 17.09
CA PRO A 21 51.32 31.79 15.81
C PRO A 21 49.87 31.91 15.39
N ARG A 22 49.62 32.49 14.21
CA ARG A 22 48.30 32.52 13.58
C ARG A 22 47.88 31.08 13.34
N ARG A 23 46.92 30.58 14.14
CA ARG A 23 46.34 29.24 13.93
C ARG A 23 45.81 29.16 12.50
N PRO A 24 46.15 28.13 11.71
CA PRO A 24 45.57 27.94 10.39
C PRO A 24 44.05 27.80 10.55
N SER A 25 43.28 28.43 9.67
CA SER A 25 41.82 28.42 9.75
C SER A 25 41.31 27.03 9.38
N ASN A 26 41.03 26.19 10.37
CA ASN A 26 40.47 24.84 10.20
C ASN A 26 38.98 24.86 9.78
N ILE A 27 38.49 25.97 9.21
CA ILE A 27 37.10 26.18 8.81
C ILE A 27 36.68 25.11 7.80
N TRP A 28 37.56 24.71 6.88
CA TRP A 28 37.25 23.65 5.91
C TRP A 28 37.01 22.28 6.57
N LEU A 29 37.77 21.93 7.61
CA LEU A 29 37.54 20.70 8.38
C LEU A 29 36.19 20.76 9.13
N ILE A 30 35.81 21.93 9.63
CA ILE A 30 34.49 22.14 10.25
C ILE A 30 33.38 21.97 9.21
N VAL A 31 33.52 22.56 8.03
CA VAL A 31 32.54 22.42 6.93
C VAL A 31 32.39 20.96 6.51
N VAL A 32 33.50 20.23 6.33
CA VAL A 32 33.48 18.81 5.98
C VAL A 32 32.80 17.99 7.09
N ALA A 33 33.15 18.21 8.35
CA ALA A 33 32.51 17.54 9.49
C ALA A 33 31.01 17.87 9.60
N SER A 34 30.61 19.12 9.33
CA SER A 34 29.20 19.52 9.29
C SER A 34 28.45 18.82 8.17
N LEU A 35 29.04 18.68 6.97
CA LEU A 35 28.41 17.96 5.86
C LEU A 35 28.17 16.48 6.19
N PHE A 36 29.10 15.82 6.92
CA PHE A 36 28.92 14.44 7.37
C PHE A 36 27.80 14.24 8.40
N ILE A 37 27.33 15.31 9.05
CA ILE A 37 26.17 15.28 9.96
C ILE A 37 24.91 15.69 9.20
N ILE A 38 24.99 16.79 8.44
CA ILE A 38 23.87 17.42 7.76
C ILE A 38 23.36 16.54 6.61
N VAL A 39 24.23 15.94 5.79
CA VAL A 39 23.78 15.16 4.63
C VAL A 39 23.02 13.89 5.05
N PRO A 40 23.52 13.06 5.99
CA PRO A 40 22.74 11.92 6.49
C PRO A 40 21.47 12.36 7.22
N PHE A 41 21.53 13.44 8.01
CA PHE A 41 20.35 13.98 8.70
C PHE A 41 19.30 14.49 7.72
N LEU A 42 19.67 15.25 6.68
CA LEU A 42 18.76 15.74 5.65
C LEU A 42 18.20 14.59 4.83
N THR A 43 19.01 13.59 4.50
CA THR A 43 18.52 12.40 3.78
C THR A 43 17.51 11.64 4.62
N TRP A 44 17.80 11.40 5.89
CA TRP A 44 16.86 10.83 6.84
C TRP A 44 15.60 11.71 6.97
N TYR A 45 15.76 13.02 7.20
CA TYR A 45 14.69 14.00 7.34
C TYR A 45 13.78 14.10 6.10
N LEU A 46 14.33 13.99 4.89
CA LEU A 46 13.59 14.06 3.63
C LEU A 46 12.89 12.74 3.26
N THR A 47 13.39 11.61 3.75
CA THR A 47 12.85 10.27 3.45
C THR A 47 12.00 9.67 4.59
N TRP A 48 11.96 10.32 5.76
CA TRP A 48 11.27 9.85 6.95
C TRP A 48 9.79 10.29 6.97
N PHE A 49 8.87 9.33 7.02
CA PHE A 49 7.41 9.55 6.98
C PHE A 49 6.78 10.05 8.29
N GLY A 50 7.57 10.39 9.30
CA GLY A 50 7.06 10.77 10.63
C GLY A 50 6.77 12.26 10.85
N ARG A 51 6.90 13.12 9.82
CA ARG A 51 6.53 14.55 9.95
C ARG A 51 5.15 14.77 9.35
N GLY A 52 4.22 15.30 10.15
CA GLY A 52 2.91 15.69 9.65
C GLY A 52 3.04 16.70 8.52
N LEU A 53 2.32 16.48 7.43
CA LEU A 53 2.34 17.37 6.27
C LEU A 53 1.56 18.65 6.58
N SER A 54 2.06 19.80 6.13
CA SER A 54 1.30 21.05 6.16
C SER A 54 0.11 20.99 5.20
N ASP A 55 -0.83 21.92 5.30
CA ASP A 55 -1.98 21.96 4.36
C ASP A 55 -1.53 22.15 2.91
N ASP A 56 -0.53 23.01 2.70
CA ASP A 56 0.03 23.28 1.38
C ASP A 56 0.76 22.05 0.83
N ASP A 57 1.48 21.32 1.68
CA ASP A 57 2.15 20.09 1.27
C ASP A 57 1.15 18.99 0.91
N ILE A 58 0.08 18.82 1.69
CA ILE A 58 -0.99 17.86 1.36
C ILE A 58 -1.63 18.24 0.03
N ALA A 59 -2.02 19.50 -0.16
CA ALA A 59 -2.65 19.96 -1.39
C ALA A 59 -1.74 19.72 -2.60
N LYS A 60 -0.43 20.00 -2.45
CA LYS A 60 0.57 19.77 -3.49
C LYS A 60 0.76 18.27 -3.78
N TYR A 61 0.84 17.44 -2.75
CA TYR A 61 1.14 16.01 -2.90
C TYR A 61 -0.04 15.23 -3.46
N LEU A 62 -1.29 15.62 -3.14
CA LEU A 62 -2.49 14.97 -3.67
C LEU A 62 -2.66 15.13 -5.19
N VAL A 63 -1.96 16.08 -5.82
CA VAL A 63 -2.00 16.31 -7.27
C VAL A 63 -0.70 15.91 -7.98
N ASP A 64 0.27 15.35 -7.26
CA ASP A 64 1.58 14.96 -7.81
C ASP A 64 1.52 13.57 -8.45
N GLU A 65 0.92 13.50 -9.65
CA GLU A 65 0.77 12.25 -10.41
C GLU A 65 2.11 11.58 -10.78
N ASN A 66 3.20 12.35 -10.80
CA ASN A 66 4.54 11.83 -11.10
C ASN A 66 5.14 11.05 -9.92
N ASN A 67 4.63 11.26 -8.71
CA ASN A 67 5.14 10.63 -7.50
C ASN A 67 4.00 9.94 -6.72
N PRO A 68 3.66 8.69 -7.08
CA PRO A 68 2.59 7.94 -6.41
C PRO A 68 2.75 7.88 -4.88
N ARG A 69 4.00 7.85 -4.40
CA ARG A 69 4.30 7.84 -2.96
C ARG A 69 3.93 9.15 -2.26
N HIS A 70 4.04 10.30 -2.93
CA HIS A 70 3.58 11.57 -2.38
C HIS A 70 2.06 11.57 -2.22
N MET A 71 1.34 11.15 -3.27
CA MET A 71 -0.12 11.02 -3.21
C MET A 71 -0.55 10.09 -2.08
N GLN A 72 0.05 8.90 -1.97
CA GLN A 72 -0.24 7.95 -0.90
C GLN A 72 0.05 8.51 0.49
N HIS A 73 1.18 9.17 0.68
CA HIS A 73 1.54 9.79 1.94
C HIS A 73 0.53 10.89 2.32
N ALA A 74 0.14 11.74 1.36
CA ALA A 74 -0.85 12.78 1.60
C ALA A 74 -2.23 12.20 1.93
N LEU A 75 -2.66 11.15 1.23
CA LEU A 75 -3.92 10.45 1.52
C LEU A 75 -3.94 9.91 2.96
N LEU A 76 -2.88 9.22 3.39
CA LEU A 76 -2.76 8.69 4.76
C LEU A 76 -2.72 9.81 5.82
N GLN A 77 -2.10 10.95 5.49
CA GLN A 77 -2.11 12.13 6.37
C GLN A 77 -3.48 12.80 6.48
N VAL A 78 -4.30 12.73 5.43
CA VAL A 78 -5.69 13.21 5.50
C VAL A 78 -6.55 12.26 6.32
N GLU A 79 -6.37 10.94 6.20
CA GLU A 79 -7.01 9.94 7.07
C GLU A 79 -6.73 10.23 8.56
N GLU A 80 -5.46 10.42 8.95
CA GLU A 80 -5.10 10.75 10.33
C GLU A 80 -5.81 12.03 10.84
N ARG A 81 -6.12 12.97 9.94
CA ARG A 81 -6.86 14.19 10.26
C ARG A 81 -8.38 13.95 10.35
N MET A 82 -8.92 12.99 9.61
CA MET A 82 -10.32 12.56 9.71
C MET A 82 -10.58 11.92 11.08
N GLU A 83 -9.67 11.07 11.55
CA GLU A 83 -9.76 10.41 12.87
C GLU A 83 -9.80 11.39 14.05
N ARG A 84 -9.24 12.60 13.87
CA ARG A 84 -9.26 13.66 14.89
C ARG A 84 -10.61 14.41 14.94
N GLU A 85 -11.52 14.16 14.01
CA GLU A 85 -12.91 14.66 13.93
C GLU A 85 -13.08 16.19 14.08
N ASN A 86 -12.03 16.97 13.82
CA ASN A 86 -12.05 18.43 13.98
C ASN A 86 -12.40 19.19 12.68
N GLY A 87 -12.86 18.47 11.65
CA GLY A 87 -13.23 19.03 10.35
C GLY A 87 -12.06 19.47 9.45
N SER A 88 -10.81 19.41 9.92
CA SER A 88 -9.65 19.90 9.16
C SER A 88 -9.35 19.14 7.86
N ALA A 89 -9.88 17.92 7.71
CA ALA A 89 -9.72 17.07 6.53
C ALA A 89 -10.67 17.44 5.37
N THR A 90 -11.83 18.04 5.66
CA THR A 90 -12.93 18.26 4.68
C THR A 90 -12.51 19.03 3.44
N LYS A 91 -11.61 20.00 3.59
CA LYS A 91 -11.06 20.80 2.48
C LYS A 91 -10.29 19.99 1.43
N PHE A 92 -9.87 18.77 1.75
CA PHE A 92 -9.14 17.87 0.84
C PHE A 92 -10.04 16.84 0.14
N TYR A 93 -11.34 16.82 0.45
CA TYR A 93 -12.26 15.80 -0.09
C TYR A 93 -12.34 15.83 -1.63
N PRO A 94 -12.40 17.00 -2.29
CA PRO A 94 -12.37 17.05 -3.75
C PRO A 94 -11.13 16.39 -4.36
N GLN A 95 -9.96 16.57 -3.73
CA GLN A 95 -8.70 15.98 -4.16
C GLN A 95 -8.64 14.48 -3.90
N ILE A 96 -9.21 14.00 -2.79
CA ILE A 96 -9.34 12.55 -2.53
C ILE A 96 -10.24 11.90 -3.59
N VAL A 97 -11.38 12.52 -3.91
CA VAL A 97 -12.28 12.04 -4.98
C VAL A 97 -11.55 12.06 -6.33
N ALA A 98 -10.75 13.09 -6.62
CA ALA A 98 -9.93 13.11 -7.84
C ALA A 98 -8.88 11.97 -7.85
N ALA A 99 -8.24 11.68 -6.72
CA ALA A 99 -7.26 10.60 -6.59
C ALA A 99 -7.88 9.20 -6.85
N SER A 100 -9.17 9.01 -6.58
CA SER A 100 -9.90 7.79 -6.96
C SER A 100 -9.94 7.53 -8.47
N LYS A 101 -9.65 8.54 -9.31
CA LYS A 101 -9.59 8.45 -10.77
C LYS A 101 -8.17 8.40 -11.32
N SER A 102 -7.16 8.27 -10.47
CA SER A 102 -5.75 8.20 -10.87
C SER A 102 -5.49 7.05 -11.84
N SER A 103 -4.57 7.27 -12.79
CA SER A 103 -4.06 6.20 -13.66
C SER A 103 -3.33 5.09 -12.88
N ILE A 104 -2.88 5.37 -11.66
CA ILE A 104 -2.10 4.46 -10.82
C ILE A 104 -3.05 3.66 -9.89
N PRO A 105 -3.13 2.33 -10.03
CA PRO A 105 -3.99 1.48 -9.19
C PRO A 105 -3.79 1.65 -7.69
N GLU A 106 -2.53 1.77 -7.27
CA GLU A 106 -2.19 1.88 -5.85
C GLU A 106 -2.67 3.18 -5.21
N VAL A 107 -2.78 4.25 -5.99
CA VAL A 107 -3.37 5.53 -5.54
C VAL A 107 -4.88 5.39 -5.42
N ARG A 108 -5.55 4.79 -6.42
CA ARG A 108 -7.00 4.53 -6.37
C ARG A 108 -7.38 3.65 -5.18
N LYS A 109 -6.59 2.60 -4.92
CA LYS A 109 -6.76 1.72 -3.76
C LYS A 109 -6.66 2.49 -2.45
N THR A 110 -5.63 3.32 -2.26
CA THR A 110 -5.50 4.16 -1.06
C THR A 110 -6.62 5.20 -0.96
N ALA A 111 -7.01 5.84 -2.06
CA ALA A 111 -8.13 6.79 -2.06
C ALA A 111 -9.44 6.11 -1.61
N ALA A 112 -9.72 4.91 -2.09
CA ALA A 112 -10.87 4.11 -1.62
C ALA A 112 -10.85 3.93 -0.11
N TRP A 113 -9.70 3.53 0.46
CA TRP A 113 -9.54 3.36 1.91
C TRP A 113 -9.87 4.64 2.69
N VAL A 114 -9.28 5.77 2.28
CA VAL A 114 -9.45 7.06 2.96
C VAL A 114 -10.89 7.55 2.87
N MET A 115 -11.56 7.35 1.73
CA MET A 115 -12.98 7.72 1.57
C MET A 115 -13.91 6.96 2.52
N GLY A 116 -13.53 5.73 2.93
CA GLY A 116 -14.30 4.94 3.89
C GLY A 116 -14.29 5.47 5.33
N GLN A 117 -13.34 6.35 5.66
CA GLN A 117 -13.15 6.89 7.01
C GLN A 117 -14.19 7.95 7.38
N ASP A 118 -14.84 8.56 6.38
CA ASP A 118 -15.98 9.46 6.60
C ASP A 118 -17.21 8.97 5.83
N ASN A 119 -18.00 8.12 6.51
CA ASN A 119 -19.21 7.52 5.98
C ASN A 119 -20.41 8.48 5.88
N LYS A 120 -20.24 9.77 6.16
CA LYS A 120 -21.28 10.81 6.02
C LYS A 120 -21.14 11.60 4.72
N SER A 121 -20.05 11.41 3.99
CA SER A 121 -19.76 12.13 2.75
C SER A 121 -20.42 11.46 1.53
N GLU A 122 -21.46 12.09 0.99
CA GLU A 122 -22.15 11.63 -0.24
C GLU A 122 -21.24 11.63 -1.48
N ASP A 123 -20.22 12.49 -1.51
CA ASP A 123 -19.21 12.49 -2.57
C ASP A 123 -18.31 11.24 -2.49
N PHE A 124 -17.92 10.84 -1.28
CA PHE A 124 -17.14 9.62 -1.05
C PHE A 124 -17.96 8.38 -1.35
N HIS A 125 -19.23 8.33 -0.92
CA HIS A 125 -20.13 7.23 -1.25
C HIS A 125 -20.21 7.01 -2.77
N ARG A 126 -20.52 8.06 -3.54
CA ARG A 126 -20.62 7.98 -5.00
C ARG A 126 -19.30 7.54 -5.66
N ALA A 127 -18.18 8.09 -5.20
CA ALA A 127 -16.86 7.71 -5.72
C ALA A 127 -16.53 6.23 -5.42
N LEU A 128 -16.86 5.72 -4.23
CA LEU A 128 -16.69 4.31 -3.89
C LEU A 128 -17.58 3.39 -4.74
N VAL A 129 -18.83 3.78 -5.00
CA VAL A 129 -19.71 3.02 -5.91
C VAL A 129 -19.12 2.95 -7.33
N ASP A 130 -18.52 4.03 -7.82
CA ASP A 130 -17.86 4.02 -9.13
C ASP A 130 -16.63 3.10 -9.15
N LEU A 131 -15.87 3.03 -8.04
CA LEU A 131 -14.72 2.12 -7.91
C LEU A 131 -15.09 0.63 -7.89
N LEU A 132 -16.36 0.26 -7.70
CA LEU A 132 -16.81 -1.13 -7.91
C LEU A 132 -16.68 -1.60 -9.37
N LYS A 133 -16.49 -0.67 -10.32
CA LYS A 133 -16.27 -0.95 -11.74
C LYS A 133 -14.79 -0.92 -12.14
N ASP A 134 -13.89 -0.78 -11.18
CA ASP A 134 -12.45 -0.68 -11.45
C ASP A 134 -11.90 -1.95 -12.11
N THR A 135 -10.94 -1.79 -13.00
CA THR A 135 -10.26 -2.91 -13.66
C THR A 135 -9.44 -3.74 -12.68
N GLU A 136 -8.93 -3.11 -11.61
CA GLU A 136 -8.04 -3.72 -10.64
C GLU A 136 -8.83 -4.36 -9.47
N PRO A 137 -8.72 -5.69 -9.28
CA PRO A 137 -9.49 -6.38 -8.24
C PRO A 137 -9.29 -5.83 -6.84
N LEU A 138 -8.07 -5.44 -6.47
CA LEU A 138 -7.80 -4.88 -5.14
C LEU A 138 -8.48 -3.53 -4.91
N VAL A 139 -8.68 -2.71 -5.96
CA VAL A 139 -9.41 -1.45 -5.85
C VAL A 139 -10.90 -1.74 -5.60
N ARG A 140 -11.50 -2.66 -6.38
CA ARG A 140 -12.89 -3.08 -6.18
C ARG A 140 -13.14 -3.65 -4.79
N ARG A 141 -12.26 -4.54 -4.31
CA ARG A 141 -12.35 -5.15 -2.97
C ARG A 141 -12.33 -4.09 -1.87
N ASN A 142 -11.42 -3.12 -1.98
CA ASN A 142 -11.33 -2.07 -0.99
C ASN A 142 -12.59 -1.18 -1.01
N ALA A 143 -13.07 -0.80 -2.19
CA ALA A 143 -14.31 -0.04 -2.32
C ALA A 143 -15.52 -0.80 -1.72
N ALA A 144 -15.64 -2.08 -2.00
CA ALA A 144 -16.71 -2.93 -1.46
C ALA A 144 -16.67 -3.03 0.08
N LEU A 145 -15.47 -3.11 0.67
CA LEU A 145 -15.31 -3.09 2.13
C LEU A 145 -15.72 -1.74 2.72
N GLN A 146 -15.29 -0.62 2.12
CA GLN A 146 -15.61 0.71 2.62
C GLN A 146 -17.11 1.04 2.51
N LEU A 147 -17.79 0.60 1.44
CA LEU A 147 -19.24 0.82 1.28
C LEU A 147 -20.09 0.21 2.40
N VAL A 148 -19.57 -0.79 3.12
CA VAL A 148 -20.26 -1.35 4.29
C VAL A 148 -20.43 -0.33 5.41
N SER A 149 -19.47 0.59 5.62
CA SER A 149 -19.60 1.64 6.65
C SER A 149 -20.69 2.66 6.31
N PHE A 150 -21.01 2.81 5.01
CA PHE A 150 -22.14 3.59 4.52
C PHE A 150 -23.48 2.84 4.57
N GLY A 151 -23.47 1.57 5.01
CA GLY A 151 -24.65 0.71 4.96
C GLY A 151 -25.07 0.30 3.54
N ASP A 152 -24.19 0.48 2.56
CA ASP A 152 -24.47 0.17 1.15
C ASP A 152 -24.03 -1.26 0.80
N ALA A 153 -24.99 -2.07 0.35
CA ALA A 153 -24.77 -3.45 -0.07
C ALA A 153 -24.34 -3.60 -1.55
N SER A 154 -24.13 -2.50 -2.28
CA SER A 154 -23.73 -2.52 -3.70
C SER A 154 -22.43 -3.28 -3.97
N GLY A 155 -21.50 -3.28 -2.99
CA GLY A 155 -20.25 -4.05 -3.04
C GLY A 155 -20.38 -5.55 -2.77
N ARG A 156 -21.57 -6.05 -2.40
CA ARG A 156 -21.79 -7.45 -2.01
C ARG A 156 -21.28 -8.50 -3.01
N PRO A 157 -21.41 -8.35 -4.34
CA PRO A 157 -20.84 -9.31 -5.29
C PRO A 157 -19.32 -9.47 -5.15
N GLU A 158 -18.59 -8.38 -4.90
CA GLU A 158 -17.14 -8.43 -4.71
C GLU A 158 -16.78 -9.04 -3.34
N LEU A 159 -17.55 -8.75 -2.27
CA LEU A 159 -17.38 -9.41 -0.97
C LEU A 159 -17.56 -10.93 -1.05
N ARG A 160 -18.52 -11.41 -1.86
CA ARG A 160 -18.69 -12.85 -2.13
C ARG A 160 -17.47 -13.41 -2.87
N ALA A 161 -16.97 -12.70 -3.88
CA ALA A 161 -15.79 -13.14 -4.64
C ALA A 161 -14.53 -13.25 -3.77
N MET A 162 -14.42 -12.46 -2.69
CA MET A 162 -13.33 -12.56 -1.71
C MET A 162 -13.35 -13.85 -0.88
N LEU A 163 -14.45 -14.62 -0.88
CA LEU A 163 -14.56 -15.94 -0.25
C LEU A 163 -14.36 -17.10 -1.23
N GLN A 164 -13.98 -16.81 -2.47
CA GLN A 164 -13.85 -17.80 -3.54
C GLN A 164 -12.44 -17.79 -4.15
N PRO A 165 -11.98 -18.90 -4.72
CA PRO A 165 -10.74 -18.94 -5.48
C PRO A 165 -10.79 -17.93 -6.65
N PHE A 166 -9.74 -17.12 -6.76
CA PHE A 166 -9.60 -16.11 -7.81
C PHE A 166 -8.88 -16.69 -9.03
N GLU A 167 -9.43 -16.42 -10.21
CA GLU A 167 -8.89 -16.88 -11.49
C GLU A 167 -7.92 -15.84 -12.07
N ALA A 168 -6.61 -16.09 -11.98
CA ALA A 168 -5.59 -15.18 -12.50
C ALA A 168 -5.40 -15.37 -14.01
N LYS A 169 -6.08 -14.54 -14.80
CA LYS A 169 -5.99 -14.52 -16.27
C LYS A 169 -4.88 -13.61 -16.76
N CYS A 170 -3.99 -14.14 -17.60
CA CYS A 170 -2.93 -13.34 -18.20
C CYS A 170 -3.47 -12.63 -19.46
N PRO A 171 -3.29 -11.31 -19.60
CA PRO A 171 -3.90 -10.56 -20.71
C PRO A 171 -3.25 -10.83 -22.07
N ILE A 172 -2.06 -11.44 -22.10
CA ILE A 172 -1.32 -11.70 -23.33
C ILE A 172 -1.19 -13.20 -23.62
N ALA A 173 -1.00 -13.53 -24.90
CA ALA A 173 -0.57 -14.85 -25.32
C ALA A 173 0.96 -14.99 -25.24
N GLY A 174 1.46 -16.21 -25.10
CA GLY A 174 2.90 -16.47 -25.11
C GLY A 174 3.29 -17.79 -24.45
N THR A 175 4.58 -17.95 -24.18
CA THR A 175 5.15 -19.10 -23.48
C THR A 175 5.44 -18.76 -22.02
N ILE A 176 5.01 -19.60 -21.08
CA ILE A 176 5.38 -19.45 -19.68
C ILE A 176 6.88 -19.77 -19.53
N VAL A 177 7.66 -18.78 -19.12
CA VAL A 177 9.11 -18.91 -18.86
C VAL A 177 9.36 -19.30 -17.41
N SER A 178 8.61 -18.71 -16.48
CA SER A 178 8.67 -19.07 -15.07
C SER A 178 7.29 -18.91 -14.45
N LEU A 179 6.92 -19.78 -13.50
CA LEU A 179 5.65 -19.73 -12.78
C LEU A 179 5.87 -20.10 -11.31
N LEU A 180 5.31 -19.31 -10.39
CA LEU A 180 5.35 -19.66 -8.97
C LEU A 180 4.60 -20.97 -8.71
N PRO A 181 5.17 -21.90 -7.91
CA PRO A 181 4.60 -23.22 -7.74
C PRO A 181 3.32 -23.20 -6.91
N VAL A 182 2.50 -24.24 -7.10
CA VAL A 182 1.32 -24.49 -6.25
C VAL A 182 1.74 -24.57 -4.78
N GLY A 183 0.96 -23.93 -3.93
CA GLY A 183 1.20 -23.83 -2.50
C GLY A 183 1.94 -22.56 -2.07
N SER A 184 2.51 -21.79 -3.00
CA SER A 184 3.14 -20.50 -2.70
C SER A 184 2.11 -19.45 -2.29
N SER A 185 2.40 -18.71 -1.22
CA SER A 185 1.69 -17.48 -0.87
C SER A 185 2.23 -16.31 -1.67
N ILE A 186 1.35 -15.46 -2.18
CA ILE A 186 1.69 -14.33 -3.04
C ILE A 186 0.87 -13.09 -2.65
N ARG A 187 1.49 -11.93 -2.73
CA ARG A 187 0.82 -10.62 -2.57
C ARG A 187 0.39 -10.09 -3.93
N GLY A 188 -0.68 -9.30 -3.95
CA GLY A 188 -1.06 -8.50 -5.11
C GLY A 188 0.11 -7.63 -5.57
N GLY A 189 0.30 -7.55 -6.88
CA GLY A 189 1.43 -6.87 -7.50
C GLY A 189 2.75 -7.66 -7.47
N ALA A 190 2.88 -8.75 -6.71
CA ALA A 190 4.07 -9.60 -6.79
C ALA A 190 4.07 -10.43 -8.08
N MET A 191 5.26 -10.76 -8.60
CA MET A 191 5.42 -11.49 -9.85
C MET A 191 4.90 -12.93 -9.70
N LEU A 192 3.84 -13.27 -10.44
CA LEU A 192 3.22 -14.59 -10.48
C LEU A 192 3.85 -15.47 -11.55
N ALA A 193 4.06 -14.91 -12.75
CA ALA A 193 4.68 -15.60 -13.87
C ALA A 193 5.48 -14.64 -14.76
N LYS A 194 6.42 -15.19 -15.53
CA LYS A 194 7.03 -14.50 -16.67
C LYS A 194 6.55 -15.15 -17.94
N ILE A 195 6.05 -14.35 -18.87
CA ILE A 195 5.54 -14.80 -20.16
C ILE A 195 6.41 -14.23 -21.26
N ARG A 196 6.87 -15.07 -22.18
CA ARG A 196 7.55 -14.64 -23.40
C ARG A 196 6.52 -14.52 -24.51
N ASP A 197 6.37 -13.33 -25.07
CA ASP A 197 5.47 -13.09 -26.20
C ASP A 197 6.08 -13.60 -27.53
N ALA A 198 5.31 -13.50 -28.62
CA ALA A 198 5.75 -13.90 -29.96
C ALA A 198 6.93 -13.06 -30.49
N SER A 199 7.13 -11.85 -29.95
CA SER A 199 8.23 -10.95 -30.28
C SER A 199 9.47 -11.16 -29.41
N ASN A 200 9.49 -12.22 -28.58
CA ASN A 200 10.56 -12.57 -27.66
C ASN A 200 10.77 -11.56 -26.50
N ASN A 201 9.80 -10.68 -26.23
CA ASN A 201 9.82 -9.81 -25.06
C ASN A 201 9.31 -10.57 -23.82
N LEU A 202 9.85 -10.22 -22.65
CA LEU A 202 9.39 -10.75 -21.38
C LEU A 202 8.34 -9.83 -20.76
N TYR A 203 7.18 -10.38 -20.49
CA TYR A 203 6.10 -9.77 -19.73
C TYR A 203 6.05 -10.35 -18.32
N GLU A 204 6.11 -9.47 -17.32
CA GLU A 204 5.92 -9.86 -15.92
C GLU A 204 4.43 -9.86 -15.58
N PHE A 205 3.84 -11.05 -15.53
CA PHE A 205 2.48 -11.20 -15.06
C PHE A 205 2.46 -11.18 -13.53
N ARG A 206 1.88 -10.12 -12.97
CA ARG A 206 1.79 -9.90 -11.51
C ARG A 206 0.46 -10.41 -10.98
N SER A 207 0.46 -10.88 -9.73
CA SER A 207 -0.75 -11.35 -9.06
C SER A 207 -1.76 -10.21 -8.94
N PRO A 208 -3.01 -10.38 -9.40
CA PRO A 208 -4.03 -9.35 -9.23
C PRO A 208 -4.53 -9.23 -7.78
N VAL A 209 -4.31 -10.26 -6.96
CA VAL A 209 -4.80 -10.34 -5.57
C VAL A 209 -3.81 -11.04 -4.65
N ASP A 210 -3.98 -10.84 -3.35
CA ASP A 210 -3.33 -11.65 -2.31
C ASP A 210 -3.96 -13.05 -2.27
N GLY A 211 -3.13 -14.06 -2.02
CA GLY A 211 -3.64 -15.42 -1.85
C GLY A 211 -2.58 -16.50 -1.88
N LYS A 212 -3.04 -17.74 -1.90
CA LYS A 212 -2.22 -18.94 -2.03
C LYS A 212 -2.51 -19.61 -3.37
N ILE A 213 -1.46 -19.91 -4.14
CA ILE A 213 -1.58 -20.58 -5.42
C ILE A 213 -2.11 -22.01 -5.20
N THR A 214 -3.18 -22.36 -5.90
CA THR A 214 -3.83 -23.66 -5.82
C THR A 214 -4.04 -24.28 -7.19
N SER A 215 -4.37 -25.56 -7.19
CA SER A 215 -4.96 -26.21 -8.36
C SER A 215 -6.35 -25.64 -8.65
N ALA A 216 -6.83 -25.83 -9.88
CA ALA A 216 -8.18 -25.44 -10.24
C ALA A 216 -9.23 -26.04 -9.27
N PRO A 217 -10.26 -25.27 -8.88
CA PRO A 217 -11.34 -25.78 -8.04
C PRO A 217 -12.03 -26.97 -8.69
N ALA A 218 -12.43 -27.95 -7.87
CA ALA A 218 -13.16 -29.12 -8.35
C ALA A 218 -14.45 -28.71 -9.10
N GLY A 219 -14.74 -29.39 -10.21
CA GLY A 219 -15.93 -29.09 -11.03
C GLY A 219 -15.77 -27.92 -12.01
N THR A 220 -14.61 -27.27 -12.06
CA THR A 220 -14.30 -26.33 -13.14
C THR A 220 -13.79 -27.08 -14.36
N SER A 221 -14.21 -26.69 -15.56
CA SER A 221 -13.65 -27.18 -16.83
C SER A 221 -12.29 -26.53 -17.14
N ALA A 222 -11.54 -26.15 -16.10
CA ALA A 222 -10.33 -25.35 -16.22
C ALA A 222 -9.22 -26.14 -16.91
N SER A 223 -8.42 -25.43 -17.71
CA SER A 223 -7.21 -25.98 -18.30
C SER A 223 -6.30 -26.61 -17.23
N PRO A 224 -5.53 -27.66 -17.57
CA PRO A 224 -4.61 -28.30 -16.64
C PRO A 224 -3.67 -27.27 -16.01
N LEU A 225 -3.24 -27.54 -14.78
CA LEU A 225 -2.17 -26.79 -14.10
C LEU A 225 -1.06 -26.44 -15.08
N LEU A 226 -0.98 -25.17 -15.44
CA LEU A 226 0.04 -24.69 -16.33
C LEU A 226 1.39 -24.77 -15.62
N LYS A 227 2.43 -24.99 -16.41
CA LYS A 227 3.81 -25.16 -16.00
C LYS A 227 4.70 -24.37 -16.92
N GLU A 228 5.96 -24.23 -16.53
CA GLU A 228 6.99 -23.69 -17.39
C GLU A 228 7.04 -24.44 -18.73
N GLY A 229 7.18 -23.69 -19.82
CA GLY A 229 7.16 -24.19 -21.19
C GLY A 229 5.77 -24.29 -21.83
N ASN A 230 4.67 -24.18 -21.08
CA ASN A 230 3.34 -24.19 -21.68
C ASN A 230 3.07 -22.91 -22.50
N GLN A 231 2.40 -23.08 -23.64
CA GLN A 231 1.84 -21.97 -24.44
C GLN A 231 0.47 -21.57 -23.89
N ILE A 232 0.22 -20.28 -23.83
CA ILE A 232 -1.06 -19.69 -23.41
C ILE A 232 -1.60 -18.74 -24.47
N THR A 233 -2.93 -18.66 -24.54
CA THR A 233 -3.66 -17.64 -25.29
C THR A 233 -3.94 -16.42 -24.40
N ALA A 234 -4.27 -15.28 -25.02
CA ALA A 234 -4.65 -14.09 -24.29
C ALA A 234 -5.91 -14.33 -23.45
N ASN A 235 -5.93 -13.80 -22.23
CA ASN A 235 -6.95 -14.00 -21.21
C ASN A 235 -7.11 -15.45 -20.73
N GLN A 236 -6.13 -16.30 -20.98
CA GLN A 236 -6.10 -17.64 -20.42
C GLN A 236 -5.70 -17.61 -18.95
N THR A 237 -6.33 -18.48 -18.18
CA THR A 237 -6.04 -18.69 -16.76
C THR A 237 -4.67 -19.29 -16.56
N VAL A 238 -3.81 -18.58 -15.82
CA VAL A 238 -2.45 -19.00 -15.50
C VAL A 238 -2.36 -19.63 -14.12
N ALA A 239 -3.12 -19.13 -13.16
CA ALA A 239 -3.15 -19.67 -11.81
C ALA A 239 -4.50 -19.47 -11.15
N TRP A 240 -4.78 -20.30 -10.14
CA TRP A 240 -5.87 -20.10 -9.20
C TRP A 240 -5.30 -19.67 -7.85
N LEU A 241 -5.97 -18.73 -7.20
CA LEU A 241 -5.53 -18.14 -5.94
C LEU A 241 -6.64 -18.31 -4.91
N ASN A 242 -6.45 -19.18 -3.92
CA ASN A 242 -7.31 -19.18 -2.75
C ASN A 242 -7.06 -17.89 -1.96
N PRO A 243 -8.11 -17.19 -1.48
CA PRO A 243 -7.95 -15.99 -0.68
C PRO A 243 -7.16 -16.28 0.60
N ASP A 244 -6.36 -15.31 1.04
CA ASP A 244 -5.68 -15.42 2.34
C ASP A 244 -6.67 -15.18 3.50
N ARG A 245 -6.24 -15.54 4.72
CA ARG A 245 -7.09 -15.42 5.90
C ARG A 245 -7.60 -14.00 6.10
N THR A 246 -6.75 -13.00 5.93
CA THR A 246 -7.13 -11.59 6.10
C THR A 246 -8.27 -11.22 5.15
N THR A 247 -8.11 -11.52 3.86
CA THR A 247 -9.15 -11.30 2.85
C THR A 247 -10.46 -11.99 3.23
N MET A 248 -10.39 -13.24 3.68
CA MET A 248 -11.58 -14.00 4.09
C MET A 248 -12.26 -13.38 5.31
N LEU A 249 -11.51 -13.00 6.34
CA LEU A 249 -12.06 -12.40 7.56
C LEU A 249 -12.71 -11.05 7.26
N ASP A 250 -12.10 -10.22 6.41
CA ASP A 250 -12.67 -8.93 6.02
C ASP A 250 -13.99 -9.12 5.26
N ALA A 251 -14.03 -10.05 4.31
CA ALA A 251 -15.25 -10.37 3.58
C ALA A 251 -16.35 -10.94 4.48
N LEU A 252 -16.03 -11.87 5.38
CA LEU A 252 -16.99 -12.43 6.32
C LEU A 252 -17.55 -11.34 7.25
N ARG A 253 -16.70 -10.50 7.83
CA ARG A 253 -17.13 -9.37 8.66
C ARG A 253 -18.03 -8.42 7.88
N ALA A 254 -17.66 -8.07 6.66
CA ALA A 254 -18.46 -7.20 5.80
C ALA A 254 -19.84 -7.80 5.48
N LEU A 255 -19.89 -9.08 5.07
CA LEU A 255 -21.14 -9.82 4.84
C LEU A 255 -21.97 -9.98 6.12
N ALA A 256 -21.34 -9.94 7.30
CA ALA A 256 -22.08 -9.92 8.55
C ALA A 256 -22.94 -8.66 8.70
N TYR A 257 -22.68 -7.57 7.96
CA TYR A 257 -23.50 -6.36 7.94
C TYR A 257 -24.45 -6.30 6.73
N VAL A 258 -23.92 -6.53 5.53
CA VAL A 258 -24.67 -6.32 4.26
C VAL A 258 -25.12 -7.60 3.57
N GLY A 259 -24.73 -8.76 4.08
CA GLY A 259 -25.09 -10.07 3.52
C GLY A 259 -26.56 -10.44 3.75
N THR A 260 -27.03 -11.34 2.91
CA THR A 260 -28.40 -11.87 2.83
C THR A 260 -28.40 -13.40 2.93
N LYS A 261 -29.59 -14.03 2.99
CA LYS A 261 -29.74 -15.49 3.05
C LYS A 261 -29.03 -16.24 1.92
N ASP A 262 -28.93 -15.64 0.72
CA ASP A 262 -28.25 -16.27 -0.42
C ASP A 262 -26.72 -16.37 -0.24
N ASP A 263 -26.16 -15.72 0.80
CA ASP A 263 -24.74 -15.81 1.15
C ASP A 263 -24.45 -16.97 2.11
N LEU A 264 -25.44 -17.51 2.81
CA LEU A 264 -25.22 -18.55 3.83
C LEU A 264 -24.47 -19.77 3.30
N PRO A 265 -24.81 -20.37 2.14
CA PRO A 265 -24.07 -21.52 1.63
C PRO A 265 -22.60 -21.19 1.33
N LEU A 266 -22.34 -19.97 0.87
CA LEU A 266 -20.97 -19.51 0.58
C LEU A 266 -20.17 -19.32 1.87
N VAL A 267 -20.75 -18.65 2.87
CA VAL A 267 -20.14 -18.44 4.19
C VAL A 267 -19.84 -19.77 4.89
N GLU A 268 -20.73 -20.76 4.79
CA GLU A 268 -20.50 -22.10 5.33
C GLU A 268 -19.37 -22.82 4.59
N SER A 269 -19.33 -22.74 3.26
CA SER A 269 -18.30 -23.39 2.45
C SER A 269 -16.92 -22.74 2.58
N SER A 270 -16.83 -21.47 2.98
CA SER A 270 -15.55 -20.73 3.02
C SER A 270 -14.57 -21.34 4.02
N VAL A 271 -15.04 -21.99 5.09
CA VAL A 271 -14.17 -22.67 6.07
C VAL A 271 -13.39 -23.85 5.49
N GLN A 272 -13.78 -24.35 4.31
CA GLN A 272 -13.03 -25.38 3.58
C GLN A 272 -11.77 -24.80 2.91
N ILE A 273 -11.74 -23.49 2.66
CA ILE A 273 -10.59 -22.78 2.10
C ILE A 273 -9.55 -22.48 3.19
N ASP A 274 -10.01 -22.01 4.35
CA ASP A 274 -9.20 -21.83 5.56
C ASP A 274 -9.88 -22.47 6.77
N ALA A 275 -9.37 -23.64 7.19
CA ALA A 275 -9.89 -24.41 8.31
C ALA A 275 -9.44 -23.87 9.69
N SER A 276 -8.96 -22.63 9.75
CA SER A 276 -8.58 -22.00 11.01
C SER A 276 -9.80 -21.74 11.91
N GLY A 277 -9.60 -21.86 13.23
CA GLY A 277 -10.65 -21.57 14.20
C GLY A 277 -11.16 -20.13 14.14
N GLU A 278 -10.30 -19.19 13.74
CA GLU A 278 -10.64 -17.78 13.57
C GLU A 278 -11.64 -17.58 12.42
N THR A 279 -11.34 -18.17 11.25
CA THR A 279 -12.24 -18.14 10.09
C THR A 279 -13.56 -18.85 10.38
N ALA A 280 -13.52 -20.03 11.02
CA ALA A 280 -14.73 -20.76 11.41
C ALA A 280 -15.60 -19.97 12.39
N GLY A 281 -14.99 -19.33 13.40
CA GLY A 281 -15.68 -18.48 14.36
C GLY A 281 -16.34 -17.26 13.70
N GLN A 282 -15.61 -16.58 12.80
CA GLN A 282 -16.14 -15.43 12.07
C GLN A 282 -17.26 -15.83 11.10
N ALA A 283 -17.16 -16.98 10.42
CA ALA A 283 -18.22 -17.50 9.55
C ALA A 283 -19.50 -17.81 10.33
N ALA A 284 -19.38 -18.45 11.51
CA ALA A 284 -20.53 -18.71 12.37
C ALA A 284 -21.22 -17.42 12.86
N LEU A 285 -20.43 -16.41 13.23
CA LEU A 285 -20.97 -15.08 13.59
C LEU A 285 -21.71 -14.45 12.40
N THR A 286 -21.11 -14.52 11.22
CA THR A 286 -21.68 -13.97 9.97
C THR A 286 -23.03 -14.62 9.66
N ASN A 287 -23.12 -15.95 9.72
CA ASN A 287 -24.37 -16.70 9.53
C ASN A 287 -25.45 -16.28 10.53
N LYS A 288 -25.09 -16.14 11.81
CA LYS A 288 -26.02 -15.68 12.85
C LYS A 288 -26.56 -14.28 12.56
N MET A 289 -25.69 -13.35 12.16
CA MET A 289 -26.09 -11.96 11.86
C MET A 289 -27.03 -11.88 10.65
N ILE A 290 -26.73 -12.62 9.58
CA ILE A 290 -27.60 -12.73 8.40
C ILE A 290 -28.96 -13.35 8.77
N GLY A 291 -28.96 -14.42 9.57
CA GLY A 291 -30.17 -15.08 10.06
C GLY A 291 -31.08 -14.13 10.85
N ASN A 292 -30.53 -13.41 11.83
CA ASN A 292 -31.29 -12.50 12.70
C ASN A 292 -31.93 -11.32 11.94
N ARG A 293 -31.23 -10.76 10.94
CA ARG A 293 -31.82 -9.68 10.11
C ARG A 293 -33.02 -10.19 9.32
N SER A 294 -32.94 -11.44 8.86
CA SER A 294 -33.97 -12.04 8.00
C SER A 294 -35.24 -12.44 8.75
N THR A 295 -35.20 -12.55 10.08
CA THR A 295 -36.38 -12.78 10.93
C THR A 295 -37.05 -11.49 11.39
N THR A 296 -36.39 -10.34 11.20
CA THR A 296 -36.83 -9.03 11.69
C THR A 296 -37.44 -8.16 10.57
N SER A 297 -37.34 -8.58 9.30
CA SER A 297 -38.03 -7.92 8.19
C SER A 297 -39.47 -8.46 8.06
N PRO A 298 -40.50 -7.60 8.17
CA PRO A 298 -41.91 -7.99 8.03
C PRO A 298 -42.29 -8.37 6.60
#